data_AF-A0A3A8GMH1-F1
#
_entry.id   AF-A0A3A8GMH1-F1
#
_cell.length_a   1.000
_cell.length_b   1.000
_cell.length_c   1.000
_cell.angle_alpha   90.00
_cell.angle_beta   90.00
_cell.angle_gamma   90.00
#
_symmetry.space_group_name_H-M   'P 1'
#
loop_
_entity.id
_entity.type
_entity.pdbx_description
1 polymer ?
#
loop_
_entity_poly.entity_id
_entity_poly.type
_entity_poly.pdbx_seq_one_letter_code
_entity_poly.pdbx_strand_id
1 'polypeptide(L)'
;MDLATMATWKRGLLGALCLGGAVAWAEPPPSNSAQGTQLHGSGRFEFINVPLRSVDVPEVLGGPTCGKPTATVAEGRLRVTQNCAVEGTPMPVRRILEGPSLEKAVFRAPFEGRTVKLVIEAVRCHEDITPPTSSCDSVNVNAGKARWEYRVQAFTDDKTATPLCPTGSGYALSVPHAWSTSGDLLENPNFFTFACAPKNESSSSKPFFVGGGVIAKCIDWGYPPWATEYPESVAREYHQLCTRMAVADYCGEGRSNTLDGTPLAFMGPENAAVLSQDGHLPATLVPDGYALEAVWTMDSCGLARPLCLGKKRWDTLVADATCVDQALKIPVPKLTCEELDFHGTAQRMLVSYSLFIDRALVLFKKDSTDYVTTTAVTGVPGESAGGALPGAFVLAMEGLGSAAPRDHAPVRVEGPILSPSLPNDVMARMKPFIKALYRCGTSTGRMLLTDRSDCELAAGYSRRPLAGDQAIEGYIYSSVDPDREGQRRPLKLWRHPTLGVYATATLNPGGFTFVRDLGFLPAVGQLPGRDL
;
A
#
# COMPACT_ATOMS: atom_id res chain seq x y z
N MET A 1 -9.56 43.56 8.74
CA MET A 1 -8.62 44.47 9.41
C MET A 1 -8.96 44.44 10.90
N ASP A 2 -8.29 43.74 11.79
CA ASP A 2 -7.16 42.80 11.69
C ASP A 2 -7.35 41.77 12.81
N LEU A 3 -7.34 40.49 12.43
CA LEU A 3 -7.57 39.31 13.28
C LEU A 3 -6.34 38.42 13.07
N ALA A 4 -5.25 38.75 13.75
CA ALA A 4 -4.00 38.02 13.68
C ALA A 4 -3.31 38.08 15.04
N THR A 5 -3.56 37.06 15.87
CA THR A 5 -2.65 36.43 16.86
C THR A 5 -3.48 35.63 17.87
N MET A 6 -2.99 34.43 18.24
CA MET A 6 -3.54 33.44 19.18
C MET A 6 -4.25 32.23 18.56
N ALA A 7 -3.46 31.25 18.11
CA ALA A 7 -3.89 29.85 18.03
C ALA A 7 -2.69 28.91 18.14
N THR A 8 -2.16 28.76 19.35
CA THR A 8 -1.35 27.62 19.77
C THR A 8 -1.58 27.49 21.27
N TRP A 9 -2.09 26.35 21.74
CA TRP A 9 -1.64 25.63 22.95
C TRP A 9 -2.63 24.51 23.37
N LYS A 10 -2.02 23.36 23.72
CA LYS A 10 -2.44 22.33 24.70
C LYS A 10 -3.59 21.37 24.35
N ARG A 11 -3.19 20.17 23.88
CA ARG A 11 -3.75 18.90 24.36
C ARG A 11 -2.63 18.05 24.93
N GLY A 12 -2.54 18.05 26.25
CA GLY A 12 -1.72 17.16 27.06
C GLY A 12 -2.44 16.98 28.40
N LEU A 13 -2.39 15.75 28.92
CA LEU A 13 -3.03 15.23 30.13
C LEU A 13 -4.53 14.93 30.08
N LEU A 14 -4.84 13.67 29.75
CA LEU A 14 -5.79 12.84 30.48
C LEU A 14 -5.35 11.38 30.31
N GLY A 15 -4.60 10.87 31.28
CA GLY A 15 -3.98 9.55 31.22
C GLY A 15 -3.06 9.31 32.41
N ALA A 16 -3.59 9.44 33.63
CA ALA A 16 -2.89 9.04 34.84
C ALA A 16 -3.93 8.52 35.83
N LEU A 17 -4.18 7.21 35.80
CA LEU A 17 -4.55 6.35 36.95
C LEU A 17 -5.00 4.98 36.43
N CYS A 18 -4.02 4.09 36.20
CA CYS A 18 -4.15 2.65 36.43
C CYS A 18 -2.72 2.09 36.59
N LEU A 19 -2.37 1.71 37.82
CA LEU A 19 -1.10 1.12 38.18
C LEU A 19 -1.06 -0.34 37.72
N GLY A 20 -0.10 -0.66 36.83
CA GLY A 20 0.24 -2.02 36.43
C GLY A 20 1.13 -2.02 35.19
N GLY A 21 2.46 -2.05 35.39
CA GLY A 21 3.46 -2.39 34.35
C GLY A 21 3.40 -1.60 33.05
N ALA A 22 3.91 -0.36 33.04
CA ALA A 22 4.13 0.40 31.82
C ALA A 22 5.28 -0.21 31.00
N VAL A 23 4.95 -1.09 30.06
CA VAL A 23 5.79 -1.35 28.88
C VAL A 23 5.43 -0.26 27.88
N ALA A 24 6.41 0.50 27.40
CA ALA A 24 6.18 1.52 26.38
C ALA A 24 5.95 0.81 25.04
N TRP A 25 4.70 0.63 24.64
CA TRP A 25 4.36 0.06 23.35
C TRP A 25 4.55 1.13 22.26
N ALA A 26 5.07 0.73 21.10
CA ALA A 26 5.16 1.62 19.95
C ALA A 26 3.75 1.98 19.46
N GLU A 27 3.27 3.18 19.82
CA GLU A 27 2.07 3.82 19.30
C GLU A 27 2.25 5.36 19.26
N PRO A 28 1.74 6.09 18.25
CA PRO A 28 1.45 5.75 16.86
C PRO A 28 2.46 6.40 15.88
N PRO A 29 2.65 5.84 14.67
CA PRO A 29 3.23 6.55 13.54
C PRO A 29 2.29 7.69 13.06
N PRO A 30 2.81 8.67 12.32
CA PRO A 30 2.23 10.01 12.24
C PRO A 30 0.87 10.03 11.53
N SER A 31 0.13 11.14 11.70
CA SER A 31 -1.13 11.46 11.00
C SER A 31 -1.03 11.50 9.47
N ASN A 32 0.16 11.26 8.91
CA ASN A 32 0.49 11.37 7.49
C ASN A 32 1.29 10.14 6.99
N SER A 33 1.04 8.96 7.57
CA SER A 33 1.57 7.70 7.01
C SER A 33 0.84 7.37 5.72
N ALA A 34 1.52 6.77 4.76
CA ALA A 34 0.91 6.43 3.48
C ALA A 34 1.29 5.02 3.03
N GLN A 35 0.30 4.28 2.56
CA GLN A 35 0.47 2.93 2.03
C GLN A 35 1.43 2.88 0.83
N GLY A 36 1.87 1.68 0.46
CA GLY A 36 2.75 1.46 -0.69
C GLY A 36 2.36 0.22 -1.47
N THR A 37 2.80 0.13 -2.73
CA THR A 37 2.44 -0.95 -3.65
C THR A 37 3.50 -2.04 -3.78
N GLN A 38 4.70 -1.81 -3.23
CA GLN A 38 5.87 -2.66 -3.38
C GLN A 38 6.43 -3.02 -1.99
N LEU A 39 6.86 -4.26 -1.83
CA LEU A 39 7.42 -4.76 -0.58
C LEU A 39 8.83 -4.18 -0.35
N HIS A 40 9.69 -4.29 -1.36
CA HIS A 40 11.06 -3.78 -1.37
C HIS A 40 11.15 -2.39 -1.99
N GLY A 41 10.29 -2.06 -2.96
CA GLY A 41 10.37 -0.80 -3.69
C GLY A 41 11.49 -0.77 -4.72
N SER A 42 12.00 -1.94 -5.09
CA SER A 42 13.18 -2.08 -5.95
C SER A 42 12.84 -2.24 -7.44
N GLY A 43 11.59 -1.96 -7.81
CA GLY A 43 11.10 -2.05 -9.18
C GLY A 43 11.30 -3.44 -9.76
N ARG A 44 12.20 -3.57 -10.76
CA ARG A 44 12.49 -4.86 -11.39
C ARG A 44 13.05 -5.89 -10.40
N PHE A 45 13.84 -5.47 -9.42
CA PHE A 45 14.51 -6.38 -8.49
C PHE A 45 13.65 -6.74 -7.28
N GLU A 46 12.34 -6.53 -7.35
CA GLU A 46 11.40 -6.89 -6.28
C GLU A 46 11.62 -8.34 -5.83
N PHE A 47 11.63 -8.56 -4.51
CA PHE A 47 11.91 -9.86 -3.87
C PHE A 47 13.34 -10.41 -4.05
N ILE A 48 14.31 -9.57 -4.46
CA ILE A 48 15.72 -9.97 -4.43
C ILE A 48 16.17 -10.21 -2.99
N ASN A 49 16.69 -11.41 -2.72
CA ASN A 49 17.22 -11.78 -1.40
C ASN A 49 18.72 -11.94 -1.49
N VAL A 50 19.46 -11.26 -0.61
CA VAL A 50 20.91 -11.14 -0.69
C VAL A 50 21.57 -12.09 0.31
N PRO A 51 22.36 -13.10 -0.14
CA PRO A 51 23.13 -13.93 0.78
C PRO A 51 24.21 -13.09 1.48
N LEU A 52 24.25 -13.11 2.81
CA LEU A 52 25.25 -12.35 3.58
C LEU A 52 26.70 -12.76 3.26
N ARG A 53 26.93 -14.02 2.90
CA ARG A 53 28.25 -14.56 2.53
C ARG A 53 28.70 -14.18 1.11
N SER A 54 27.86 -13.50 0.34
CA SER A 54 28.17 -13.05 -1.02
C SER A 54 28.98 -11.75 -1.06
N VAL A 55 29.17 -11.13 0.11
CA VAL A 55 29.86 -9.85 0.25
C VAL A 55 31.31 -9.95 -0.22
N ASP A 56 31.75 -8.87 -0.84
CA ASP A 56 33.11 -8.59 -1.24
C ASP A 56 33.36 -7.11 -0.95
N VAL A 57 34.57 -6.77 -0.51
CA VAL A 57 34.92 -5.39 -0.13
C VAL A 57 36.22 -5.00 -0.81
N PRO A 58 36.36 -3.74 -1.26
CA PRO A 58 37.58 -3.31 -1.93
C PRO A 58 38.81 -3.51 -1.03
N GLU A 59 39.88 -4.05 -1.63
CA GLU A 59 41.18 -4.08 -0.98
C GLU A 59 41.69 -2.66 -0.78
N VAL A 60 42.28 -2.40 0.39
CA VAL A 60 42.95 -1.13 0.66
C VAL A 60 44.38 -1.27 0.18
N LEU A 61 44.77 -0.50 -0.83
CA LEU A 61 46.15 -0.47 -1.32
C LEU A 61 47.11 -0.11 -0.17
N GLY A 62 48.10 -0.96 0.08
CA GLY A 62 49.03 -0.81 1.21
C GLY A 62 48.45 -1.19 2.58
N GLY A 63 47.23 -1.74 2.63
CA GLY A 63 46.61 -2.27 3.84
C GLY A 63 47.00 -3.72 4.16
N PRO A 64 46.65 -4.21 5.35
CA PRO A 64 46.91 -5.59 5.75
C PRO A 64 46.13 -6.59 4.87
N THR A 65 46.73 -7.75 4.60
CA THR A 65 46.07 -8.82 3.84
C THR A 65 44.91 -9.38 4.67
N CYS A 66 43.68 -9.24 4.16
CA CYS A 66 42.47 -9.67 4.84
C CYS A 66 41.90 -10.95 4.23
N GLY A 67 41.38 -11.84 5.08
CA GLY A 67 40.62 -13.00 4.66
C GLY A 67 39.24 -12.67 4.09
N LYS A 68 38.51 -13.72 3.73
CA LYS A 68 37.16 -13.60 3.14
C LYS A 68 36.22 -12.81 4.08
N PRO A 69 35.56 -11.74 3.59
CA PRO A 69 34.61 -10.98 4.40
C PRO A 69 33.35 -11.80 4.72
N THR A 70 32.78 -11.52 5.89
CA THR A 70 31.49 -12.07 6.32
C THR A 70 30.59 -10.92 6.75
N ALA A 71 29.42 -10.79 6.12
CA ALA A 71 28.41 -9.82 6.51
C ALA A 71 27.44 -10.38 7.57
N THR A 72 26.88 -9.48 8.37
CA THR A 72 25.78 -9.74 9.30
C THR A 72 24.82 -8.54 9.28
N VAL A 73 23.53 -8.79 9.40
CA VAL A 73 22.52 -7.76 9.68
C VAL A 73 21.87 -8.08 11.01
N ALA A 74 22.05 -7.20 11.99
CA ALA A 74 21.44 -7.30 13.31
C ALA A 74 21.12 -5.89 13.81
N GLU A 75 20.01 -5.72 14.52
CA GLU A 75 19.60 -4.41 15.08
C GLU A 75 19.52 -3.30 14.00
N GLY A 76 19.16 -3.66 12.76
CA GLY A 76 19.10 -2.72 11.62
C GLY A 76 20.45 -2.31 11.05
N ARG A 77 21.54 -3.01 11.42
CA ARG A 77 22.90 -2.65 11.07
C ARG A 77 23.56 -3.69 10.18
N LEU A 78 23.89 -3.31 8.95
CA LEU A 78 24.77 -4.10 8.09
C LEU A 78 26.23 -3.88 8.51
N ARG A 79 26.85 -4.95 8.99
CA ARG A 79 28.26 -5.00 9.37
C ARG A 79 28.98 -6.05 8.55
N VAL A 80 30.20 -5.74 8.10
CA VAL A 80 31.09 -6.69 7.42
C VAL A 80 32.35 -6.85 8.26
N THR A 81 32.75 -8.11 8.49
CA THR A 81 33.94 -8.41 9.28
C THR A 81 34.93 -9.25 8.50
N GLN A 82 36.22 -8.95 8.69
CA GLN A 82 37.36 -9.65 8.10
C GLN A 82 38.43 -9.89 9.15
N ASN A 83 39.14 -11.02 9.06
CA ASN A 83 40.35 -11.25 9.83
C ASN A 83 41.54 -10.88 8.95
N CYS A 84 42.38 -9.96 9.41
CA CYS A 84 43.50 -9.42 8.63
C CYS A 84 44.83 -9.71 9.30
N ALA A 85 45.81 -10.14 8.51
CA ALA A 85 47.19 -10.30 8.96
C ALA A 85 47.88 -8.94 8.94
N VAL A 86 48.31 -8.47 10.11
CA VAL A 86 49.04 -7.21 10.27
C VAL A 86 50.48 -7.53 10.65
N GLU A 87 51.44 -6.91 9.96
CA GLU A 87 52.87 -7.11 10.22
C GLU A 87 53.21 -6.80 11.68
N GLY A 88 53.99 -7.69 12.32
CA GLY A 88 54.36 -7.55 13.73
C GLY A 88 53.30 -8.01 14.74
N THR A 89 52.12 -8.47 14.32
CA THR A 89 51.14 -9.09 15.22
C THR A 89 51.04 -10.61 14.99
N PRO A 90 51.17 -11.44 16.05
CA PRO A 90 51.14 -12.89 15.92
C PRO A 90 49.73 -13.46 15.69
N MET A 91 48.67 -12.65 15.90
CA MET A 91 47.28 -13.05 15.72
C MET A 91 46.57 -12.13 14.72
N PRO A 92 45.63 -12.65 13.91
CA PRO A 92 44.86 -11.82 12.98
C PRO A 92 44.04 -10.75 13.72
N VAL A 93 44.06 -9.53 13.19
CA VAL A 93 43.26 -8.40 13.71
C VAL A 93 41.90 -8.39 13.00
N ARG A 94 40.83 -8.21 13.77
CA ARG A 94 39.47 -8.12 13.22
C ARG A 94 39.21 -6.71 12.66
N ARG A 95 39.03 -6.61 11.35
CA ARG A 95 38.54 -5.41 10.66
C ARG A 95 37.01 -5.46 10.62
N ILE A 96 36.36 -4.39 11.07
CA ILE A 96 34.90 -4.23 11.04
C ILE A 96 34.58 -3.03 10.15
N LEU A 97 33.71 -3.26 9.17
CA LEU A 97 33.20 -2.24 8.25
C LEU A 97 31.70 -2.07 8.49
N GLU A 98 31.29 -0.81 8.60
CA GLU A 98 29.92 -0.37 8.82
C GLU A 98 29.76 1.07 8.33
N GLY A 99 28.53 1.44 7.95
CA GLY A 99 28.22 2.80 7.51
C GLY A 99 29.07 3.22 6.30
N PRO A 100 29.64 4.43 6.28
CA PRO A 100 30.44 4.94 5.16
C PRO A 100 31.60 4.05 4.73
N SER A 101 32.13 3.21 5.63
CA SER A 101 33.22 2.27 5.28
C SER A 101 32.77 1.08 4.41
N LEU A 102 31.46 0.95 4.14
CA LEU A 102 30.88 -0.03 3.21
C LEU A 102 30.70 0.53 1.78
N GLU A 103 31.08 1.79 1.52
CA GLU A 103 31.11 2.29 0.14
C GLU A 103 31.97 1.39 -0.75
N LYS A 104 31.45 1.10 -1.93
CA LYS A 104 31.99 0.16 -2.94
C LYS A 104 31.97 -1.31 -2.51
N ALA A 105 31.40 -1.67 -1.36
CA ALA A 105 31.14 -3.07 -1.05
C ALA A 105 30.17 -3.67 -2.09
N VAL A 106 30.41 -4.92 -2.44
CA VAL A 106 29.69 -5.65 -3.48
C VAL A 106 29.01 -6.86 -2.86
N PHE A 107 27.72 -7.03 -3.13
CA PHE A 107 26.97 -8.24 -2.84
C PHE A 107 26.56 -8.92 -4.14
N ARG A 108 26.32 -10.23 -4.09
CA ARG A 108 25.86 -11.01 -5.25
C ARG A 108 24.64 -11.83 -4.85
N ALA A 109 23.53 -11.60 -5.55
CA ALA A 109 22.25 -12.22 -5.23
C ALA A 109 21.69 -12.97 -6.44
N PRO A 110 21.06 -14.14 -6.25
CA PRO A 110 20.33 -14.82 -7.32
C PRO A 110 19.06 -14.04 -7.68
N PHE A 111 18.81 -13.86 -8.98
CA PHE A 111 17.62 -13.20 -9.51
C PHE A 111 17.34 -13.67 -10.93
N GLU A 112 16.10 -14.10 -11.23
CA GLU A 112 15.68 -14.59 -12.57
C GLU A 112 16.62 -15.66 -13.18
N GLY A 113 17.15 -16.58 -12.34
CA GLY A 113 18.08 -17.63 -12.78
C GLY A 113 19.50 -17.14 -13.10
N ARG A 114 19.82 -15.88 -12.81
CA ARG A 114 21.15 -15.27 -12.96
C ARG A 114 21.66 -14.75 -11.61
N THR A 115 22.90 -14.27 -11.60
CA THR A 115 23.48 -13.57 -10.45
C THR A 115 23.52 -12.07 -10.74
N VAL A 116 22.87 -11.28 -9.90
CA VAL A 116 22.92 -9.82 -9.93
C VAL A 116 24.01 -9.34 -8.99
N LYS A 117 24.87 -8.45 -9.48
CA LYS A 117 25.89 -7.76 -8.68
C LYS A 117 25.27 -6.47 -8.13
N LEU A 118 25.30 -6.30 -6.81
CA LEU A 118 24.79 -5.14 -6.08
C LEU A 118 25.97 -4.38 -5.49
N VAL A 119 26.17 -3.13 -5.89
CA VAL A 119 27.29 -2.29 -5.44
C VAL A 119 26.75 -1.16 -4.58
N ILE A 120 27.24 -1.03 -3.35
CA ILE A 120 26.96 0.14 -2.51
C ILE A 120 27.74 1.33 -3.07
N GLU A 121 27.03 2.30 -3.65
CA GLU A 121 27.62 3.48 -4.27
C GLU A 121 27.87 4.59 -3.24
N ALA A 122 26.93 4.78 -2.31
CA ALA A 122 26.99 5.81 -1.29
C ALA A 122 26.28 5.34 -0.02
N VAL A 123 26.71 5.86 1.13
CA VAL A 123 26.07 5.59 2.43
C VAL A 123 25.79 6.91 3.14
N ARG A 124 24.62 7.02 3.75
CA ARG A 124 24.27 8.18 4.58
C ARG A 124 23.48 7.78 5.81
N CYS A 125 23.41 8.70 6.77
CA CYS A 125 22.55 8.51 7.93
C CYS A 125 21.09 8.51 7.48
N HIS A 126 20.32 7.56 7.97
CA HIS A 126 18.91 7.47 7.67
C HIS A 126 18.13 8.62 8.31
N GLU A 127 17.15 9.13 7.58
CA GLU A 127 16.24 10.17 8.04
C GLU A 127 14.88 9.53 8.34
N ASP A 128 14.59 9.29 9.63
CA ASP A 128 13.29 8.75 10.05
C ASP A 128 12.15 9.63 9.56
N ILE A 129 11.04 8.99 9.19
CA ILE A 129 9.84 9.73 8.77
C ILE A 129 9.20 10.50 9.93
N THR A 130 9.49 10.12 11.17
CA THR A 130 9.09 10.81 12.40
C THR A 130 10.28 11.52 13.03
N PRO A 131 10.37 12.86 12.98
CA PRO A 131 11.40 13.60 13.70
C PRO A 131 11.18 13.54 15.23
N PRO A 132 12.24 13.70 16.04
CA PRO A 132 13.61 13.99 15.63
C PRO A 132 14.41 12.75 15.21
N THR A 133 15.12 12.85 14.09
CA THR A 133 16.06 11.83 13.63
C THR A 133 17.36 11.90 14.45
N SER A 134 17.86 10.75 14.90
CA SER A 134 19.14 10.72 15.64
C SER A 134 20.34 10.80 14.69
N SER A 135 21.39 11.54 15.07
CA SER A 135 22.65 11.57 14.33
C SER A 135 23.33 10.19 14.34
N CYS A 136 23.91 9.78 13.21
CA CYS A 136 24.69 8.53 13.12
C CYS A 136 26.10 8.66 13.71
N ASP A 137 26.19 9.06 14.98
CA ASP A 137 27.39 8.90 15.79
C ASP A 137 27.47 7.49 16.40
N SER A 138 28.63 7.13 16.94
CA SER A 138 28.85 5.79 17.50
C SER A 138 27.93 5.47 18.67
N VAL A 139 27.46 6.47 19.43
CA VAL A 139 26.58 6.26 20.58
C VAL A 139 25.18 5.90 20.10
N ASN A 140 24.61 6.69 19.19
CA ASN A 140 23.26 6.47 18.68
C ASN A 140 23.16 5.21 17.83
N VAL A 141 24.15 4.93 16.98
CA VAL A 141 24.19 3.70 16.19
C VAL A 141 24.33 2.46 17.08
N ASN A 142 25.13 2.54 18.16
CA ASN A 142 25.26 1.42 19.11
C ASN A 142 24.05 1.25 20.03
N ALA A 143 23.29 2.32 20.28
CA ALA A 143 22.04 2.26 21.03
C ALA A 143 20.83 1.89 20.15
N GLY A 144 21.01 1.60 18.85
CA GLY A 144 19.92 1.31 17.91
C GLY A 144 19.03 2.51 17.57
N LYS A 145 19.45 3.74 17.96
CA LYS A 145 18.70 4.99 17.75
C LYS A 145 18.91 5.60 16.37
N ALA A 146 20.00 5.23 15.69
CA ALA A 146 20.34 5.71 14.36
C ALA A 146 20.76 4.53 13.46
N ARG A 147 20.45 4.63 12.17
CA ARG A 147 20.74 3.59 11.18
C ARG A 147 21.29 4.17 9.89
N TRP A 148 21.98 3.34 9.12
CA TRP A 148 22.54 3.72 7.83
C TRP A 148 21.60 3.30 6.70
N GLU A 149 21.57 4.10 5.64
CA GLU A 149 20.93 3.72 4.39
C GLU A 149 21.91 3.79 3.22
N TYR A 150 21.67 2.94 2.23
CA TYR A 150 22.63 2.57 1.20
C TYR A 150 22.06 2.88 -0.18
N ARG A 151 22.76 3.67 -0.98
CA ARG A 151 22.47 3.78 -2.40
C ARG A 151 23.12 2.59 -3.08
N VAL A 152 22.31 1.74 -3.72
CA VAL A 152 22.77 0.49 -4.33
C VAL A 152 22.53 0.51 -5.83
N GLN A 153 23.56 0.18 -6.60
CA GLN A 153 23.47 -0.04 -8.05
C GLN A 153 23.44 -1.55 -8.33
N ALA A 154 22.47 -1.99 -9.13
CA ALA A 154 22.30 -3.37 -9.54
C ALA A 154 22.78 -3.56 -10.99
N PHE A 155 23.55 -4.63 -11.20
CA PHE A 155 24.11 -5.02 -12.50
C PHE A 155 23.64 -6.45 -12.79
N THR A 156 22.72 -6.62 -13.74
CA THR A 156 22.26 -7.95 -14.21
C THR A 156 23.30 -8.61 -15.09
N ASP A 157 23.99 -7.79 -15.88
CA ASP A 157 25.15 -8.11 -16.70
C ASP A 157 26.20 -7.00 -16.42
N ASP A 158 27.50 -7.28 -16.51
CA ASP A 158 28.58 -6.33 -16.13
C ASP A 158 28.64 -5.01 -16.95
N LYS A 159 27.65 -4.74 -17.81
CA LYS A 159 27.65 -3.62 -18.77
C LYS A 159 26.68 -2.48 -18.44
N THR A 160 25.61 -2.72 -17.67
CA THR A 160 24.58 -1.69 -17.41
C THR A 160 24.17 -1.66 -15.95
N ALA A 161 24.50 -0.56 -15.26
CA ALA A 161 24.04 -0.26 -13.91
C ALA A 161 22.59 0.25 -13.95
N THR A 162 21.74 -0.27 -13.06
CA THR A 162 20.41 0.29 -12.78
C THR A 162 20.31 0.55 -11.29
N PRO A 163 19.75 1.69 -10.84
CA PRO A 163 19.53 1.92 -9.41
C PRO A 163 18.63 0.82 -8.85
N LEU A 164 19.02 0.24 -7.71
CA LEU A 164 18.20 -0.75 -7.02
C LEU A 164 16.90 -0.12 -6.53
N CYS A 165 16.95 1.13 -6.06
CA CYS A 165 15.80 1.92 -5.64
C CYS A 165 15.51 3.00 -6.68
N PRO A 166 14.66 2.73 -7.68
CA PRO A 166 14.33 3.69 -8.73
C PRO A 166 13.36 4.78 -8.28
N THR A 167 12.62 4.55 -7.18
CA THR A 167 11.67 5.50 -6.57
C THR A 167 12.00 5.73 -5.09
N GLY A 168 11.21 6.55 -4.41
CA GLY A 168 11.47 6.95 -3.02
C GLY A 168 12.73 7.83 -2.92
N SER A 169 13.54 7.62 -1.87
CA SER A 169 14.73 8.44 -1.62
C SER A 169 15.94 8.06 -2.50
N GLY A 170 15.87 6.92 -3.19
CA GLY A 170 16.99 6.31 -3.90
C GLY A 170 18.00 5.58 -3.00
N TYR A 171 17.73 5.47 -1.70
CA TYR A 171 18.51 4.71 -0.72
C TYR A 171 17.68 3.55 -0.16
N ALA A 172 18.35 2.53 0.38
CA ALA A 172 17.73 1.38 1.01
C ALA A 172 18.23 1.14 2.43
N LEU A 173 17.34 0.65 3.29
CA LEU A 173 17.69 0.04 4.57
C LEU A 173 18.10 -1.42 4.38
N SER A 174 19.07 -1.89 5.17
CA SER A 174 19.38 -3.31 5.26
C SER A 174 18.48 -3.98 6.28
N VAL A 175 17.73 -4.99 5.87
CA VAL A 175 16.73 -5.67 6.72
C VAL A 175 17.05 -7.16 6.78
N PRO A 176 17.13 -7.78 7.97
CA PRO A 176 17.50 -9.17 8.09
C PRO A 176 16.43 -10.09 7.50
N HIS A 177 16.83 -11.34 7.26
CA HIS A 177 16.01 -12.39 6.69
C HIS A 177 15.67 -12.20 5.21
N ALA A 178 15.02 -13.21 4.64
CA ALA A 178 14.55 -13.21 3.27
C ALA A 178 13.04 -12.96 3.22
N TRP A 179 12.53 -12.63 2.04
CA TRP A 179 11.10 -12.48 1.76
C TRP A 179 10.71 -13.31 0.56
N SER A 180 9.57 -13.97 0.64
CA SER A 180 8.97 -14.68 -0.49
C SER A 180 8.33 -13.71 -1.48
N THR A 181 8.06 -14.18 -2.69
CA THR A 181 7.33 -13.42 -3.72
C THR A 181 5.86 -13.21 -3.35
N SER A 182 5.31 -14.04 -2.46
CA SER A 182 4.00 -13.83 -1.87
C SER A 182 4.03 -12.80 -0.74
N GLY A 183 5.19 -12.23 -0.39
CA GLY A 183 5.33 -11.21 0.65
C GLY A 183 5.39 -11.72 2.09
N ASP A 184 5.65 -13.01 2.30
CA ASP A 184 5.90 -13.59 3.62
C ASP A 184 7.37 -13.46 4.01
N LEU A 185 7.61 -13.13 5.29
CA LEU A 185 8.93 -13.13 5.89
C LEU A 185 9.43 -14.58 6.02
N LEU A 186 10.54 -14.89 5.37
CA LEU A 186 11.21 -16.18 5.42
C LEU A 186 12.33 -16.13 6.45
N GLU A 187 12.11 -16.76 7.60
CA GLU A 187 13.08 -16.80 8.70
C GLU A 187 14.40 -17.49 8.30
N ASN A 188 15.31 -16.72 7.70
CA ASN A 188 16.59 -17.22 7.24
C ASN A 188 17.71 -16.22 7.58
N PRO A 189 18.46 -16.44 8.68
CA PRO A 189 19.47 -15.48 9.13
C PRO A 189 20.69 -15.40 8.21
N ASN A 190 20.79 -16.22 7.15
CA ASN A 190 21.88 -16.16 6.18
C ASN A 190 21.61 -15.16 5.04
N PHE A 191 20.41 -14.59 4.99
CA PHE A 191 19.98 -13.64 3.98
C PHE A 191 19.56 -12.33 4.62
N PHE A 192 19.62 -11.28 3.83
CA PHE A 192 19.05 -9.98 4.14
C PHE A 192 18.48 -9.38 2.85
N THR A 193 17.74 -8.30 2.97
CA THR A 193 17.26 -7.54 1.83
C THR A 193 17.56 -6.05 1.94
N PHE A 194 17.60 -5.38 0.79
CA PHE A 194 17.62 -3.93 0.70
C PHE A 194 16.19 -3.43 0.48
N ALA A 195 15.62 -2.76 1.47
CA ALA A 195 14.30 -2.17 1.40
C ALA A 195 14.41 -0.67 1.12
N CYS A 196 13.88 -0.21 -0.02
CA CYS A 196 14.02 1.16 -0.47
C CYS A 196 13.27 2.12 0.46
N ALA A 197 13.96 3.13 0.97
CA ALA A 197 13.39 4.12 1.87
C ALA A 197 12.45 5.07 1.12
N PRO A 198 11.32 5.47 1.73
CA PRO A 198 10.39 6.40 1.12
C PRO A 198 11.00 7.82 1.06
N LYS A 199 10.37 8.72 0.30
CA LYS A 199 10.76 10.12 0.20
C LYS A 199 9.63 11.03 0.66
N ASN A 200 9.97 12.07 1.42
CA ASN A 200 9.03 13.12 1.75
C ASN A 200 8.79 14.01 0.52
N GLU A 201 7.54 14.13 0.09
CA GLU A 201 7.13 14.97 -1.04
C GLU A 201 6.25 16.16 -0.64
N SER A 202 6.10 16.39 0.67
CA SER A 202 5.36 17.52 1.21
C SER A 202 6.26 18.43 2.06
N SER A 203 5.66 19.37 2.78
CA SER A 203 6.37 20.30 3.65
C SER A 203 6.81 19.63 4.96
N SER A 204 7.84 20.19 5.61
CA SER A 204 8.28 19.76 6.94
C SER A 204 7.19 19.84 8.02
N SER A 205 6.18 20.69 7.82
CA SER A 205 5.04 20.85 8.75
C SER A 205 3.93 19.81 8.56
N LYS A 206 3.87 19.16 7.39
CA LYS A 206 2.93 18.08 7.06
C LYS A 206 3.65 17.07 6.16
N PRO A 207 4.62 16.33 6.70
CA PRO A 207 5.42 15.45 5.88
C PRO A 207 4.53 14.35 5.30
N PHE A 208 4.80 13.93 4.07
CA PHE A 208 4.00 12.92 3.36
C PHE A 208 4.95 12.08 2.52
N PHE A 209 5.00 10.79 2.86
CA PHE A 209 6.05 9.89 2.38
C PHE A 209 5.51 8.93 1.33
N VAL A 210 6.10 8.98 0.14
CA VAL A 210 5.72 8.16 -1.02
C VAL A 210 6.94 7.45 -1.62
N GLY A 211 6.66 6.48 -2.49
CA GLY A 211 7.63 5.59 -3.08
C GLY A 211 8.30 4.67 -2.06
N GLY A 212 9.34 3.95 -2.51
CA GLY A 212 10.06 2.99 -1.69
C GLY A 212 9.29 1.70 -1.41
N GLY A 213 9.82 0.88 -0.52
CA GLY A 213 9.26 -0.41 -0.12
C GLY A 213 8.58 -0.34 1.24
N VAL A 214 7.46 -1.05 1.39
CA VAL A 214 6.74 -1.07 2.67
C VAL A 214 7.54 -1.71 3.80
N ILE A 215 8.54 -2.55 3.51
CA ILE A 215 9.48 -3.04 4.53
C ILE A 215 10.17 -1.85 5.22
N ALA A 216 10.69 -0.89 4.45
CA ALA A 216 11.34 0.28 5.02
C ALA A 216 10.33 1.19 5.71
N LYS A 217 9.17 1.43 5.09
CA LYS A 217 8.08 2.21 5.72
C LYS A 217 7.69 1.65 7.09
N CYS A 218 7.60 0.32 7.23
CA CYS A 218 7.25 -0.33 8.48
C CYS A 218 8.31 -0.20 9.58
N ILE A 219 9.59 -0.15 9.21
CA ILE A 219 10.66 0.20 10.17
C ILE A 219 10.45 1.64 10.64
N ASP A 220 10.21 2.56 9.71
CA ASP A 220 10.00 3.98 10.01
C ASP A 220 8.69 4.23 10.78
N TRP A 221 7.73 3.30 10.69
CA TRP A 221 6.49 3.31 11.45
C TRP A 221 6.62 2.76 12.87
N GLY A 222 7.83 2.38 13.29
CA GLY A 222 8.08 1.85 14.64
C GLY A 222 7.86 0.34 14.76
N TYR A 223 7.80 -0.38 13.64
CA TYR A 223 7.74 -1.85 13.60
C TYR A 223 9.01 -2.47 13.00
N PRO A 224 10.23 -2.16 13.48
CA PRO A 224 11.41 -2.86 13.01
C PRO A 224 11.36 -4.34 13.42
N PRO A 225 11.82 -5.28 12.57
CA PRO A 225 11.82 -6.70 12.92
C PRO A 225 12.83 -7.07 14.02
N TRP A 226 13.64 -6.11 14.48
CA TRP A 226 14.60 -6.22 15.57
C TRP A 226 14.22 -5.37 16.80
N ALA A 227 12.95 -4.98 16.92
CA ALA A 227 12.43 -4.30 18.11
C ALA A 227 12.78 -5.08 19.39
N THR A 228 13.15 -4.37 20.46
CA THR A 228 13.65 -4.98 21.71
C THR A 228 12.62 -4.95 22.84
N GLU A 229 11.50 -4.29 22.59
CA GLU A 229 10.34 -4.17 23.47
C GLU A 229 9.63 -5.52 23.66
N TYR A 230 9.80 -6.45 22.72
CA TYR A 230 9.20 -7.78 22.71
C TYR A 230 10.23 -8.86 22.36
N PRO A 231 9.92 -10.16 22.54
CA PRO A 231 10.71 -11.23 21.96
C PRO A 231 10.89 -11.05 20.44
N GLU A 232 12.06 -11.41 19.91
CA GLU A 232 12.40 -11.23 18.48
C GLU A 232 11.35 -11.84 17.53
N SER A 233 10.76 -12.99 17.88
CA SER A 233 9.67 -13.57 17.09
C SER A 233 8.45 -12.66 16.99
N VAL A 234 8.08 -11.99 18.10
CA VAL A 234 6.95 -11.07 18.16
C VAL A 234 7.25 -9.78 17.39
N ALA A 235 8.48 -9.27 17.46
CA ALA A 235 8.90 -8.13 16.64
C ALA A 235 8.78 -8.43 15.14
N ARG A 236 9.17 -9.63 14.72
CA ARG A 236 9.04 -10.09 13.32
C ARG A 236 7.57 -10.28 12.91
N GLU A 237 6.72 -10.82 13.77
CA GLU A 237 5.28 -10.92 13.53
C GLU A 237 4.65 -9.53 13.31
N TYR A 238 4.96 -8.54 14.16
CA TYR A 238 4.47 -7.18 14.00
C TYR A 238 4.99 -6.50 12.74
N HIS A 239 6.26 -6.70 12.40
CA HIS A 239 6.81 -6.19 11.15
C HIS A 239 6.07 -6.78 9.94
N GLN A 240 5.82 -8.09 9.93
CA GLN A 240 5.07 -8.75 8.86
C GLN A 240 3.62 -8.25 8.79
N LEU A 241 2.92 -8.09 9.92
CA LEU A 241 1.58 -7.47 9.98
C LEU A 241 1.58 -6.08 9.36
N CYS A 242 2.56 -5.25 9.75
CA CYS A 242 2.71 -3.92 9.22
C CYS A 242 2.89 -3.95 7.69
N THR A 243 3.77 -4.82 7.17
CA THR A 243 4.00 -4.89 5.72
C THR A 243 2.75 -5.28 4.95
N ARG A 244 1.97 -6.27 5.42
CA ARG A 244 0.70 -6.69 4.80
C ARG A 244 -0.35 -5.57 4.80
N MET A 245 -0.48 -4.88 5.93
CA MET A 245 -1.37 -3.72 6.06
C MET A 245 -0.95 -2.59 5.13
N ALA A 246 0.35 -2.31 5.05
CA ALA A 246 0.91 -1.23 4.25
C ALA A 246 0.69 -1.44 2.73
N VAL A 247 0.67 -2.70 2.27
CA VAL A 247 0.29 -3.05 0.88
C VAL A 247 -1.19 -3.32 0.70
N ALA A 248 -1.99 -3.29 1.77
CA ALA A 248 -3.40 -3.71 1.72
C ALA A 248 -3.58 -5.10 1.09
N ASP A 249 -2.72 -6.06 1.41
CA ASP A 249 -2.77 -7.39 0.81
C ASP A 249 -3.79 -8.28 1.54
N TYR A 250 -5.06 -7.99 1.31
CA TYR A 250 -6.18 -8.69 1.95
C TYR A 250 -6.23 -10.18 1.59
N CYS A 251 -5.69 -10.54 0.42
CA CYS A 251 -5.65 -11.91 -0.10
C CYS A 251 -4.40 -12.66 0.37
N GLY A 252 -3.40 -11.96 0.93
CA GLY A 252 -2.06 -12.44 1.26
C GLY A 252 -1.38 -13.20 0.13
N GLU A 253 -1.45 -12.65 -1.07
CA GLU A 253 -0.85 -13.16 -2.32
C GLU A 253 0.44 -12.41 -2.71
N GLY A 254 0.85 -11.42 -1.93
CA GLY A 254 1.94 -10.50 -2.25
C GLY A 254 1.51 -9.39 -3.20
N ARG A 255 0.21 -9.12 -3.31
CA ARG A 255 -0.36 -8.14 -4.25
C ARG A 255 -0.97 -6.96 -3.50
N SER A 256 -0.69 -5.76 -4.01
CA SER A 256 -1.24 -4.54 -3.44
C SER A 256 -2.70 -4.33 -3.84
N ASN A 257 -3.57 -4.01 -2.87
CA ASN A 257 -4.94 -3.52 -3.12
C ASN A 257 -5.10 -2.04 -2.74
N THR A 258 -3.98 -1.33 -2.68
CA THR A 258 -3.93 0.09 -2.43
C THR A 258 -3.02 0.77 -3.45
N LEU A 259 -2.98 2.09 -3.35
CA LEU A 259 -2.15 2.97 -4.16
C LEU A 259 -1.01 3.49 -3.31
N ASP A 260 0.13 3.72 -3.95
CA ASP A 260 1.22 4.36 -3.26
C ASP A 260 0.82 5.79 -2.87
N GLY A 261 1.04 6.11 -1.60
CA GLY A 261 0.60 7.36 -1.03
C GLY A 261 -0.89 7.40 -0.62
N THR A 262 -1.62 6.28 -0.54
CA THR A 262 -2.95 6.30 0.11
C THR A 262 -2.76 6.62 1.59
N PRO A 263 -3.35 7.73 2.10
CA PRO A 263 -3.20 8.08 3.51
C PRO A 263 -3.79 7.02 4.43
N LEU A 264 -3.02 6.66 5.46
CA LEU A 264 -3.32 5.60 6.41
C LEU A 264 -3.17 6.14 7.84
N ALA A 265 -4.19 5.89 8.66
CA ALA A 265 -4.10 5.95 10.11
C ALA A 265 -4.20 4.52 10.64
N PHE A 266 -3.36 4.14 11.58
CA PHE A 266 -3.42 2.79 12.11
C PHE A 266 -2.87 2.74 13.54
N MET A 267 -3.19 1.66 14.23
CA MET A 267 -2.89 1.52 15.65
C MET A 267 -2.74 0.06 16.06
N GLY A 268 -2.09 -0.14 17.20
CA GLY A 268 -1.99 -1.42 17.87
C GLY A 268 -3.25 -1.76 18.68
N PRO A 269 -3.20 -2.87 19.43
CA PRO A 269 -4.34 -3.35 20.21
C PRO A 269 -4.73 -2.42 21.37
N GLU A 270 -3.79 -1.69 21.98
CA GLU A 270 -4.08 -0.83 23.14
C GLU A 270 -4.95 0.37 22.75
N ASN A 271 -4.53 1.14 21.73
CA ASN A 271 -5.36 2.24 21.21
C ASN A 271 -6.67 1.74 20.59
N ALA A 272 -6.66 0.57 19.94
CA ALA A 272 -7.90 -0.03 19.44
C ALA A 272 -8.89 -0.29 20.58
N ALA A 273 -8.44 -0.86 21.70
CA ALA A 273 -9.26 -1.09 22.89
C ALA A 273 -9.81 0.21 23.51
N VAL A 274 -9.03 1.30 23.47
CA VAL A 274 -9.50 2.63 23.91
C VAL A 274 -10.61 3.17 23.01
N LEU A 275 -10.56 2.90 21.70
CA LEU A 275 -11.58 3.32 20.73
C LEU A 275 -12.82 2.42 20.73
N SER A 276 -12.70 1.15 21.13
CA SER A 276 -13.78 0.16 21.13
C SER A 276 -14.36 -0.08 22.54
N GLN A 277 -14.75 0.99 23.25
CA GLN A 277 -15.24 0.87 24.64
C GLN A 277 -16.54 0.07 24.77
N ASP A 278 -17.35 0.04 23.72
CA ASP A 278 -18.58 -0.76 23.57
C ASP A 278 -18.33 -2.08 22.81
N GLY A 279 -17.06 -2.45 22.66
CA GLY A 279 -16.63 -3.65 21.94
C GLY A 279 -16.42 -3.42 20.46
N HIS A 280 -16.89 -2.32 19.86
CA HIS A 280 -16.90 -2.18 18.41
C HIS A 280 -15.95 -1.07 17.96
N LEU A 281 -15.23 -1.32 16.87
CA LEU A 281 -14.39 -0.28 16.27
C LEU A 281 -15.27 0.76 15.56
N PRO A 282 -14.99 2.06 15.72
CA PRO A 282 -15.75 3.09 15.02
C PRO A 282 -15.55 2.94 13.50
N ALA A 283 -16.63 3.07 12.73
CA ALA A 283 -16.57 2.98 11.26
C ALA A 283 -15.72 4.10 10.62
N THR A 284 -15.52 5.21 11.33
CA THR A 284 -14.75 6.36 10.85
C THR A 284 -14.12 7.11 12.03
N LEU A 285 -12.85 7.50 11.89
CA LEU A 285 -12.15 8.33 12.87
C LEU A 285 -12.53 9.80 12.70
N VAL A 286 -12.82 10.47 13.83
CA VAL A 286 -13.11 11.90 13.90
C VAL A 286 -11.85 12.62 14.42
N PRO A 287 -11.49 13.81 13.89
CA PRO A 287 -12.20 14.62 12.89
C PRO A 287 -11.79 14.33 11.44
N ASP A 288 -10.75 13.54 11.22
CA ASP A 288 -10.07 13.47 9.92
C ASP A 288 -10.81 12.63 8.87
N GLY A 289 -11.83 11.86 9.27
CA GLY A 289 -12.73 11.16 8.35
C GLY A 289 -12.18 9.86 7.76
N TYR A 290 -11.10 9.32 8.32
CA TYR A 290 -10.52 8.04 7.90
C TYR A 290 -11.51 6.90 8.22
N ALA A 291 -11.90 6.12 7.23
CA ALA A 291 -12.82 5.01 7.40
C ALA A 291 -12.08 3.73 7.79
N LEU A 292 -12.74 2.87 8.57
CA LEU A 292 -12.20 1.57 8.97
C LEU A 292 -11.93 0.74 7.71
N GLU A 293 -10.69 0.31 7.56
CA GLU A 293 -10.25 -0.45 6.39
C GLU A 293 -10.20 -1.94 6.69
N ALA A 294 -9.47 -2.33 7.75
CA ALA A 294 -9.26 -3.72 8.10
C ALA A 294 -8.66 -3.84 9.50
N VAL A 295 -8.84 -5.02 10.09
CA VAL A 295 -8.07 -5.49 11.24
C VAL A 295 -7.17 -6.61 10.77
N TRP A 296 -5.89 -6.57 11.11
CA TRP A 296 -4.86 -7.51 10.70
C TRP A 296 -4.38 -8.33 11.89
N THR A 297 -4.21 -9.63 11.71
CA THR A 297 -3.68 -10.52 12.75
C THR A 297 -2.85 -11.65 12.14
N MET A 298 -2.08 -12.34 12.98
CA MET A 298 -1.38 -13.56 12.60
C MET A 298 -2.36 -14.72 12.70
N ASP A 299 -2.54 -15.47 11.62
CA ASP A 299 -3.35 -16.69 11.64
C ASP A 299 -2.62 -17.84 12.35
N SER A 300 -3.32 -18.97 12.53
CA SER A 300 -2.75 -20.16 13.17
C SER A 300 -1.55 -20.78 12.44
N CYS A 301 -1.32 -20.42 11.18
CA CYS A 301 -0.19 -20.85 10.37
C CYS A 301 1.00 -19.87 10.47
N GLY A 302 0.87 -18.79 11.24
CA GLY A 302 1.89 -17.75 11.34
C GLY A 302 1.93 -16.84 10.11
N LEU A 303 0.82 -16.70 9.38
CA LEU A 303 0.70 -15.77 8.26
C LEU A 303 -0.08 -14.52 8.69
N ALA A 304 0.40 -13.34 8.30
CA ALA A 304 -0.31 -12.10 8.49
C ALA A 304 -1.50 -12.00 7.51
N ARG A 305 -2.72 -11.91 8.05
CA ARG A 305 -3.99 -11.90 7.29
C ARG A 305 -4.97 -10.87 7.88
N PRO A 306 -5.91 -10.32 7.08
CA PRO A 306 -6.99 -9.55 7.67
C PRO A 306 -7.86 -10.50 8.51
N LEU A 307 -8.13 -10.15 9.76
CA LEU A 307 -9.19 -10.77 10.57
C LEU A 307 -10.57 -10.41 10.00
N CYS A 308 -10.72 -9.16 9.57
CA CYS A 308 -11.93 -8.61 8.95
C CYS A 308 -11.56 -7.41 8.06
N LEU A 309 -12.49 -7.04 7.17
CA LEU A 309 -12.45 -5.77 6.44
C LEU A 309 -13.59 -4.86 6.92
N GLY A 310 -13.39 -3.54 6.86
CA GLY A 310 -14.46 -2.56 7.11
C GLY A 310 -15.46 -2.53 5.96
N LYS A 311 -16.72 -2.17 6.24
CA LYS A 311 -17.83 -2.24 5.28
C LYS A 311 -17.53 -1.52 3.97
N LYS A 312 -16.98 -0.30 4.05
CA LYS A 312 -16.63 0.47 2.84
C LYS A 312 -15.65 -0.30 1.96
N ARG A 313 -14.63 -0.93 2.54
CA ARG A 313 -13.66 -1.73 1.79
C ARG A 313 -14.30 -2.97 1.17
N TRP A 314 -15.14 -3.70 1.92
CA TRP A 314 -15.90 -4.84 1.42
C TRP A 314 -16.72 -4.50 0.17
N ASP A 315 -17.43 -3.37 0.17
CA ASP A 315 -18.28 -2.97 -0.95
C ASP A 315 -17.48 -2.73 -2.24
N THR A 316 -16.20 -2.33 -2.12
CA THR A 316 -15.34 -2.00 -3.27
C THR A 316 -14.43 -3.13 -3.71
N LEU A 317 -14.25 -4.17 -2.89
CA LEU A 317 -13.34 -5.25 -3.19
C LEU A 317 -13.94 -6.15 -4.26
N VAL A 318 -13.17 -6.47 -5.29
CA VAL A 318 -13.58 -7.34 -6.39
C VAL A 318 -12.79 -8.61 -6.27
N ALA A 319 -13.28 -9.56 -5.45
CA ALA A 319 -12.48 -10.70 -5.03
C ALA A 319 -11.94 -11.52 -6.21
N ASP A 320 -12.71 -11.68 -7.29
CA ASP A 320 -12.28 -12.36 -8.52
C ASP A 320 -11.16 -11.63 -9.29
N ALA A 321 -10.93 -10.36 -8.98
CA ALA A 321 -9.85 -9.53 -9.54
C ALA A 321 -8.63 -9.45 -8.65
N THR A 322 -8.87 -9.28 -7.36
CA THR A 322 -7.87 -8.91 -6.38
C THR A 322 -7.24 -10.14 -5.72
N CYS A 323 -8.02 -11.21 -5.51
CA CYS A 323 -7.59 -12.46 -4.90
C CYS A 323 -7.66 -13.58 -5.93
N VAL A 324 -6.56 -13.78 -6.65
CA VAL A 324 -6.51 -14.68 -7.81
C VAL A 324 -6.33 -16.14 -7.38
N ASP A 325 -5.64 -16.34 -6.27
CA ASP A 325 -5.51 -17.63 -5.63
C ASP A 325 -6.76 -17.89 -4.76
N GLN A 326 -7.72 -18.59 -5.35
CA GLN A 326 -8.95 -18.98 -4.66
C GLN A 326 -8.70 -19.94 -3.48
N ALA A 327 -7.52 -20.55 -3.38
CA ALA A 327 -7.14 -21.33 -2.20
C ALA A 327 -6.82 -20.42 -1.00
N LEU A 328 -6.33 -19.21 -1.26
CA LEU A 328 -6.15 -18.15 -0.28
C LEU A 328 -7.49 -17.43 -0.09
N LYS A 329 -8.30 -18.00 0.81
CA LYS A 329 -9.57 -17.38 1.18
C LYS A 329 -9.29 -16.06 1.89
N ILE A 330 -9.85 -14.95 1.39
CA ILE A 330 -10.25 -13.87 2.31
C ILE A 330 -11.08 -14.59 3.38
N PRO A 331 -10.77 -14.43 4.68
CA PRO A 331 -11.64 -15.01 5.67
C PRO A 331 -13.07 -14.59 5.33
N VAL A 332 -13.99 -15.53 5.41
CA VAL A 332 -15.40 -15.24 5.18
C VAL A 332 -16.01 -14.98 6.55
N PRO A 333 -15.75 -13.85 7.24
CA PRO A 333 -16.73 -13.43 8.21
C PRO A 333 -17.88 -12.86 7.38
N LYS A 334 -19.07 -13.39 7.62
CA LYS A 334 -20.34 -12.75 7.20
C LYS A 334 -20.56 -11.40 7.88
N LEU A 335 -19.56 -10.91 8.63
CA LEU A 335 -19.59 -9.77 9.52
C LEU A 335 -18.47 -8.82 9.12
N THR A 336 -18.79 -7.53 9.02
CA THR A 336 -17.78 -6.50 8.78
C THR A 336 -17.02 -6.20 10.06
N CYS A 337 -15.87 -5.51 9.99
CA CYS A 337 -15.14 -5.14 11.20
C CYS A 337 -16.00 -4.31 12.17
N GLU A 338 -16.94 -3.52 11.68
CA GLU A 338 -17.85 -2.73 12.50
C GLU A 338 -18.85 -3.59 13.30
N GLU A 339 -19.07 -4.85 12.91
CA GLU A 339 -20.01 -5.78 13.54
C GLU A 339 -19.32 -6.79 14.46
N LEU A 340 -17.98 -6.80 14.50
CA LEU A 340 -17.22 -7.66 15.37
C LEU A 340 -17.03 -7.01 16.74
N ASP A 341 -17.32 -7.78 17.79
CA ASP A 341 -16.98 -7.42 19.16
C ASP A 341 -15.51 -7.76 19.44
N PHE A 342 -14.72 -6.73 19.70
CA PHE A 342 -13.30 -6.79 19.99
C PHE A 342 -13.00 -6.85 21.50
N HIS A 343 -14.00 -6.93 22.39
CA HIS A 343 -13.75 -7.12 23.82
C HIS A 343 -12.91 -8.38 24.07
N GLY A 344 -11.74 -8.21 24.66
CA GLY A 344 -10.81 -9.31 24.93
C GLY A 344 -10.14 -9.91 23.69
N THR A 345 -10.21 -9.23 22.53
CA THR A 345 -9.63 -9.71 21.27
C THR A 345 -8.14 -9.39 21.18
N ALA A 346 -7.39 -10.37 20.62
CA ALA A 346 -5.94 -10.56 20.48
C ALA A 346 -4.96 -9.43 20.85
N GLN A 347 -3.93 -9.80 21.62
CA GLN A 347 -2.72 -9.00 21.92
C GLN A 347 -1.74 -8.84 20.72
N ARG A 348 -2.15 -9.21 19.49
CA ARG A 348 -1.31 -9.22 18.27
C ARG A 348 -2.13 -8.86 17.04
N MET A 349 -2.49 -7.58 16.95
CA MET A 349 -3.23 -7.05 15.81
C MET A 349 -2.80 -5.63 15.46
N LEU A 350 -3.06 -5.25 14.21
CA LEU A 350 -3.02 -3.87 13.76
C LEU A 350 -4.39 -3.50 13.19
N VAL A 351 -4.90 -2.34 13.57
CA VAL A 351 -6.14 -1.79 13.00
C VAL A 351 -5.77 -0.68 12.04
N SER A 352 -6.22 -0.77 10.80
CA SER A 352 -5.98 0.24 9.78
C SER A 352 -7.26 0.97 9.38
N TYR A 353 -7.11 2.27 9.19
CA TYR A 353 -8.10 3.22 8.71
C TYR A 353 -7.49 4.01 7.54
N SER A 354 -8.25 4.27 6.48
CA SER A 354 -7.77 5.05 5.33
C SER A 354 -8.73 6.15 4.93
N LEU A 355 -8.21 7.20 4.30
CA LEU A 355 -9.07 8.11 3.52
C LEU A 355 -9.57 7.31 2.33
N PHE A 356 -10.72 6.66 2.53
CA PHE A 356 -11.28 5.72 1.58
C PHE A 356 -11.62 6.44 0.27
N ILE A 357 -10.68 6.35 -0.68
CA ILE A 357 -10.75 7.03 -1.97
C ILE A 357 -11.46 6.19 -3.02
N ASP A 358 -11.84 4.95 -2.73
CA ASP A 358 -12.50 4.05 -3.69
C ASP A 358 -14.03 4.09 -3.57
N ARG A 359 -14.72 3.73 -4.65
CA ARG A 359 -16.17 3.56 -4.73
C ARG A 359 -16.52 2.36 -5.60
N ALA A 360 -17.51 1.58 -5.19
CA ALA A 360 -17.90 0.35 -5.87
C ALA A 360 -18.67 0.69 -7.15
N LEU A 361 -18.11 0.37 -8.32
CA LEU A 361 -18.81 0.51 -9.59
C LEU A 361 -19.58 -0.78 -9.89
N VAL A 362 -20.90 -0.68 -9.99
CA VAL A 362 -21.79 -1.83 -10.21
C VAL A 362 -22.59 -1.65 -11.49
N LEU A 363 -22.65 -2.70 -12.29
CA LEU A 363 -23.48 -2.82 -13.49
C LEU A 363 -24.84 -3.39 -13.13
N PHE A 364 -25.88 -2.70 -13.56
CA PHE A 364 -27.28 -3.10 -13.48
C PHE A 364 -27.89 -3.20 -14.88
N LYS A 365 -28.94 -4.01 -15.00
CA LYS A 365 -29.63 -4.27 -16.27
C LYS A 365 -31.14 -4.32 -16.07
N LYS A 366 -31.85 -3.76 -17.05
CA LYS A 366 -33.29 -3.93 -17.28
C LYS A 366 -33.49 -4.43 -18.70
N ASP A 367 -34.30 -5.47 -18.86
CA ASP A 367 -34.53 -6.15 -20.14
C ASP A 367 -33.22 -6.54 -20.85
N SER A 368 -33.15 -6.58 -22.18
CA SER A 368 -31.95 -7.00 -22.91
C SER A 368 -30.95 -5.86 -23.23
N THR A 369 -31.39 -4.60 -23.20
CA THR A 369 -30.63 -3.48 -23.78
C THR A 369 -30.50 -2.24 -22.89
N ASP A 370 -31.13 -2.22 -21.72
CA ASP A 370 -31.05 -1.07 -20.80
C ASP A 370 -30.08 -1.38 -19.67
N TYR A 371 -28.94 -0.68 -19.67
CA TYR A 371 -27.86 -0.88 -18.71
C TYR A 371 -27.56 0.41 -17.96
N VAL A 372 -27.21 0.26 -16.69
CA VAL A 372 -26.82 1.35 -15.81
C VAL A 372 -25.57 0.91 -15.06
N THR A 373 -24.49 1.65 -15.20
CA THR A 373 -23.24 1.40 -14.47
C THR A 373 -22.97 2.60 -13.57
N THR A 374 -22.95 2.41 -12.26
CA THR A 374 -22.85 3.53 -11.30
C THR A 374 -22.26 3.10 -9.96
N THR A 375 -21.76 4.08 -9.22
CA THR A 375 -21.33 4.04 -7.83
C THR A 375 -22.40 4.53 -6.86
N ALA A 376 -23.50 5.11 -7.36
CA ALA A 376 -24.66 5.48 -6.57
C ALA A 376 -25.46 4.21 -6.25
N VAL A 377 -24.90 3.41 -5.35
CA VAL A 377 -25.44 2.11 -4.91
C VAL A 377 -25.41 2.02 -3.39
N THR A 378 -26.30 1.19 -2.86
CA THR A 378 -26.29 0.77 -1.46
C THR A 378 -26.04 -0.74 -1.41
N GLY A 379 -24.97 -1.14 -0.71
CA GLY A 379 -24.69 -2.55 -0.41
C GLY A 379 -25.48 -3.03 0.82
N VAL A 380 -26.04 -4.24 0.73
CA VAL A 380 -26.62 -4.97 1.86
C VAL A 380 -25.47 -5.45 2.75
N PRO A 381 -25.40 -5.00 4.02
CA PRO A 381 -24.35 -5.43 4.96
C PRO A 381 -24.20 -6.96 5.00
N GLY A 382 -22.96 -7.45 5.02
CA GLY A 382 -22.64 -8.89 5.07
C GLY A 382 -22.85 -9.68 3.76
N GLU A 383 -23.65 -9.17 2.81
CA GLU A 383 -23.94 -9.85 1.53
C GLU A 383 -23.23 -9.23 0.32
N SER A 384 -22.98 -7.91 0.34
CA SER A 384 -22.24 -7.18 -0.72
C SER A 384 -20.74 -7.47 -0.75
N ALA A 385 -20.30 -8.23 0.26
CA ALA A 385 -18.96 -8.68 0.53
C ALA A 385 -18.17 -9.17 -0.70
N GLY A 386 -17.14 -8.40 -1.11
CA GLY A 386 -16.14 -8.85 -2.09
C GLY A 386 -16.68 -8.96 -3.52
N GLY A 387 -17.86 -8.39 -3.79
CA GLY A 387 -18.51 -8.43 -5.10
C GLY A 387 -18.97 -9.82 -5.55
N ALA A 388 -18.95 -10.82 -4.66
CA ALA A 388 -19.29 -12.21 -4.98
C ALA A 388 -20.79 -12.40 -5.27
N LEU A 389 -21.65 -11.55 -4.72
CA LEU A 389 -23.10 -11.56 -4.93
C LEU A 389 -23.56 -10.19 -5.44
N PRO A 390 -23.62 -9.98 -6.77
CA PRO A 390 -24.15 -8.73 -7.33
C PRO A 390 -25.54 -8.39 -6.78
N GLY A 391 -26.36 -9.40 -6.48
CA GLY A 391 -27.69 -9.27 -5.88
C GLY A 391 -27.76 -8.47 -4.57
N ALA A 392 -26.64 -8.29 -3.88
CA ALA A 392 -26.55 -7.54 -2.64
C ALA A 392 -26.36 -6.02 -2.84
N PHE A 393 -26.42 -5.53 -4.08
CA PHE A 393 -26.39 -4.09 -4.38
C PHE A 393 -27.74 -3.60 -4.89
N VAL A 394 -28.17 -2.45 -4.39
CA VAL A 394 -29.38 -1.74 -4.83
C VAL A 394 -28.99 -0.40 -5.42
N LEU A 395 -29.65 -0.01 -6.52
CA LEU A 395 -29.48 1.34 -7.10
C LEU A 395 -29.95 2.41 -6.12
N ALA A 396 -29.10 3.41 -5.89
CA ALA A 396 -29.32 4.52 -4.96
C ALA A 396 -29.06 5.88 -5.64
N MET A 397 -29.63 6.10 -6.84
CA MET A 397 -29.57 7.39 -7.55
C MET A 397 -30.63 8.39 -7.06
N GLU A 398 -30.67 8.58 -5.74
CA GLU A 398 -31.52 9.57 -5.09
C GLU A 398 -31.12 10.97 -5.57
N GLY A 399 -32.04 11.67 -6.25
CA GLY A 399 -31.80 13.01 -6.79
C GLY A 399 -32.03 13.18 -8.30
N LEU A 400 -32.18 12.10 -9.07
CA LEU A 400 -32.55 12.18 -10.50
C LEU A 400 -34.05 12.37 -10.75
N GLY A 401 -34.89 12.31 -9.71
CA GLY A 401 -36.35 12.48 -9.82
C GLY A 401 -36.98 11.45 -10.77
N SER A 402 -37.77 11.90 -11.74
CA SER A 402 -38.38 11.03 -12.76
C SER A 402 -37.37 10.43 -13.75
N ALA A 403 -36.15 10.98 -13.83
CA ALA A 403 -35.08 10.43 -14.66
C ALA A 403 -34.24 9.36 -13.94
N ALA A 404 -34.56 9.03 -12.68
CA ALA A 404 -33.92 7.94 -11.96
C ALA A 404 -34.25 6.59 -12.62
N PRO A 405 -33.24 5.75 -12.92
CA PRO A 405 -33.48 4.38 -13.38
C PRO A 405 -34.28 3.56 -12.37
N ARG A 406 -35.16 2.69 -12.87
CA ARG A 406 -36.06 1.85 -12.06
C ARG A 406 -36.13 0.45 -12.66
N ASP A 407 -36.35 -0.54 -11.79
CA ASP A 407 -36.51 -1.95 -12.14
C ASP A 407 -35.27 -2.62 -12.75
N HIS A 408 -34.08 -2.04 -12.55
CA HIS A 408 -32.83 -2.69 -12.95
C HIS A 408 -32.35 -3.65 -11.86
N ALA A 409 -31.99 -4.86 -12.27
CA ALA A 409 -31.36 -5.84 -11.38
C ALA A 409 -29.83 -5.71 -11.47
N PRO A 410 -29.10 -5.88 -10.36
CA PRO A 410 -27.64 -5.91 -10.40
C PRO A 410 -27.14 -7.13 -11.15
N VAL A 411 -26.13 -6.94 -11.98
CA VAL A 411 -25.53 -7.98 -12.82
C VAL A 411 -24.12 -8.29 -12.37
N ARG A 412 -23.32 -7.26 -12.06
CA ARG A 412 -21.91 -7.43 -11.75
C ARG A 412 -21.32 -6.24 -11.01
N VAL A 413 -20.42 -6.51 -10.07
CA VAL A 413 -19.49 -5.50 -9.56
C VAL A 413 -18.34 -5.39 -10.57
N GLU A 414 -18.23 -4.25 -11.23
CA GLU A 414 -17.17 -3.99 -12.21
C GLU A 414 -15.83 -3.78 -11.50
N GLY A 415 -15.85 -2.93 -10.47
CA GLY A 415 -14.77 -2.77 -9.50
C GLY A 415 -14.65 -1.38 -8.90
N PRO A 416 -13.57 -1.09 -8.16
CA PRO A 416 -13.43 0.20 -7.55
C PRO A 416 -13.16 1.26 -8.64
N ILE A 417 -13.67 2.46 -8.43
CA ILE A 417 -13.18 3.69 -9.08
C ILE A 417 -12.84 4.70 -8.00
N LEU A 418 -11.99 5.68 -8.34
CA LEU A 418 -11.64 6.75 -7.42
C LEU A 418 -12.84 7.69 -7.23
N SER A 419 -13.07 8.09 -5.98
CA SER A 419 -14.13 9.00 -5.57
C SER A 419 -14.04 10.33 -6.33
N PRO A 420 -15.16 10.96 -6.68
CA PRO A 420 -15.16 12.31 -7.26
C PRO A 420 -14.63 13.38 -6.27
N SER A 421 -14.57 13.06 -4.97
CA SER A 421 -14.15 13.96 -3.88
C SER A 421 -12.78 13.59 -3.29
N LEU A 422 -11.75 13.43 -4.14
CA LEU A 422 -10.39 13.14 -3.66
C LEU A 422 -9.81 14.32 -2.85
N PRO A 423 -8.98 14.06 -1.83
CA PRO A 423 -8.16 15.09 -1.20
C PRO A 423 -7.34 15.87 -2.24
N ASN A 424 -7.14 17.17 -2.03
CA ASN A 424 -6.52 18.06 -3.01
C ASN A 424 -5.09 17.63 -3.41
N ASP A 425 -4.31 17.16 -2.44
CA ASP A 425 -2.96 16.64 -2.62
C ASP A 425 -2.94 15.35 -3.44
N VAL A 426 -3.86 14.42 -3.13
CA VAL A 426 -4.07 13.19 -3.91
C VAL A 426 -4.49 13.53 -5.33
N MET A 427 -5.47 14.43 -5.50
CA MET A 427 -5.91 14.89 -6.82
C MET A 427 -4.76 15.53 -7.61
N ALA A 428 -3.99 16.43 -7.02
CA ALA A 428 -2.87 17.10 -7.70
C ALA A 428 -1.83 16.09 -8.21
N ARG A 429 -1.52 15.07 -7.40
CA ARG A 429 -0.57 14.01 -7.75
C ARG A 429 -1.10 13.06 -8.82
N MET A 430 -2.36 12.66 -8.70
CA MET A 430 -2.97 11.64 -9.56
C MET A 430 -3.50 12.21 -10.88
N LYS A 431 -3.77 13.51 -10.97
CA LYS A 431 -4.35 14.18 -12.14
C LYS A 431 -3.72 13.78 -13.50
N PRO A 432 -2.39 13.61 -13.65
CA PRO A 432 -1.80 13.17 -14.92
C PRO A 432 -2.17 11.75 -15.33
N PHE A 433 -2.56 10.92 -14.36
CA PHE A 433 -2.73 9.47 -14.50
C PHE A 433 -4.19 9.02 -14.42
N ILE A 434 -5.10 9.92 -14.07
CA ILE A 434 -6.51 9.64 -13.93
C ILE A 434 -7.34 10.43 -14.94
N LYS A 435 -8.50 9.89 -15.28
CA LYS A 435 -9.50 10.59 -16.08
C LYS A 435 -10.89 10.40 -15.51
N ALA A 436 -11.71 11.44 -15.66
CA ALA A 436 -13.05 11.47 -15.13
C ALA A 436 -13.98 10.56 -15.95
N LEU A 437 -14.88 9.88 -15.26
CA LEU A 437 -16.06 9.27 -15.84
C LEU A 437 -17.26 10.19 -15.61
N TYR A 438 -17.93 10.55 -16.69
CA TYR A 438 -19.11 11.39 -16.73
C TYR A 438 -20.38 10.55 -16.79
N ARG A 439 -21.31 10.88 -15.89
CA ARG A 439 -22.67 10.35 -15.88
C ARG A 439 -23.52 11.12 -16.87
N CYS A 440 -24.02 10.42 -17.87
CA CYS A 440 -24.90 10.94 -18.90
C CYS A 440 -26.23 10.19 -18.85
N GLY A 441 -27.31 10.86 -19.24
CA GLY A 441 -28.60 10.20 -19.34
C GLY A 441 -29.67 11.00 -20.08
N THR A 442 -30.71 10.29 -20.48
CA THR A 442 -31.85 10.83 -21.24
C THR A 442 -32.98 11.27 -20.30
N SER A 443 -33.99 11.97 -20.85
CA SER A 443 -35.24 12.25 -20.12
C SER A 443 -36.05 10.99 -19.78
N THR A 444 -35.80 9.88 -20.47
CA THR A 444 -36.47 8.59 -20.28
C THR A 444 -35.76 7.68 -19.27
N GLY A 445 -34.70 8.16 -18.61
CA GLY A 445 -33.97 7.41 -17.58
C GLY A 445 -32.92 6.43 -18.11
N ARG A 446 -32.59 6.47 -19.41
CA ARG A 446 -31.45 5.71 -19.93
C ARG A 446 -30.15 6.38 -19.52
N MET A 447 -29.18 5.58 -19.09
CA MET A 447 -27.90 6.06 -18.60
C MET A 447 -26.74 5.66 -19.51
N LEU A 448 -25.66 6.42 -19.43
CA LEU A 448 -24.41 6.22 -20.14
C LEU A 448 -23.29 6.71 -19.20
N LEU A 449 -22.28 5.88 -18.99
CA LEU A 449 -21.06 6.26 -18.29
C LEU A 449 -19.90 6.32 -19.27
N THR A 450 -19.25 7.48 -19.41
CA THR A 450 -18.21 7.69 -20.44
C THR A 450 -17.09 8.60 -19.94
N ASP A 451 -15.90 8.52 -20.54
CA ASP A 451 -14.80 9.49 -20.30
C ASP A 451 -14.93 10.80 -21.10
N ARG A 452 -16.05 11.01 -21.81
CA ARG A 452 -16.33 12.26 -22.55
C ARG A 452 -17.41 13.10 -21.89
N SER A 453 -17.09 14.37 -21.63
CA SER A 453 -18.01 15.35 -21.00
C SER A 453 -19.18 15.77 -21.91
N ASP A 454 -19.08 15.51 -23.21
CA ASP A 454 -20.12 15.77 -24.23
C ASP A 454 -21.10 14.60 -24.41
N CYS A 455 -21.04 13.58 -23.54
CA CYS A 455 -21.92 12.41 -23.58
C CYS A 455 -21.90 11.67 -24.92
N GLU A 456 -20.72 11.51 -25.53
CA GLU A 456 -20.52 10.90 -26.86
C GLU A 456 -21.20 11.66 -28.01
N LEU A 457 -21.71 12.88 -27.77
CA LEU A 457 -22.65 13.56 -28.65
C LEU A 457 -23.87 12.68 -28.99
N ALA A 458 -24.22 11.76 -28.09
CA ALA A 458 -25.32 10.83 -28.30
C ALA A 458 -26.67 11.57 -28.23
N ALA A 459 -27.53 11.33 -29.21
CA ALA A 459 -28.83 12.00 -29.30
C ALA A 459 -29.66 11.79 -28.03
N GLY A 460 -30.11 12.88 -27.43
CA GLY A 460 -30.94 12.86 -26.22
C GLY A 460 -30.19 12.63 -24.90
N TYR A 461 -28.88 12.39 -24.92
CA TYR A 461 -28.07 12.28 -23.72
C TYR A 461 -27.52 13.65 -23.29
N SER A 462 -27.60 13.92 -22.00
CA SER A 462 -26.98 15.09 -21.37
C SER A 462 -26.35 14.68 -20.05
N ARG A 463 -25.41 15.50 -19.54
CA ARG A 463 -24.80 15.28 -18.22
C ARG A 463 -25.88 15.26 -17.13
N ARG A 464 -25.78 14.30 -16.20
CA ARG A 464 -26.73 14.09 -15.09
C ARG A 464 -26.00 14.25 -13.75
N PRO A 465 -25.91 15.48 -13.23
CA PRO A 465 -25.30 15.70 -11.91
C PRO A 465 -26.17 15.08 -10.82
N LEU A 466 -25.52 14.49 -9.81
CA LEU A 466 -26.14 14.08 -8.55
C LEU A 466 -25.51 14.88 -7.42
N ALA A 467 -26.33 15.46 -6.55
CA ALA A 467 -25.86 16.18 -5.36
C ALA A 467 -24.73 17.22 -5.62
N GLY A 468 -24.71 17.85 -6.80
CA GLY A 468 -23.71 18.88 -7.15
C GLY A 468 -22.37 18.36 -7.70
N ASP A 469 -22.23 17.06 -7.94
CA ASP A 469 -21.01 16.37 -8.41
C ASP A 469 -20.53 16.72 -9.84
N GLN A 470 -21.13 17.73 -10.49
CA GLN A 470 -20.84 18.10 -11.89
C GLN A 470 -21.02 16.95 -12.90
N ALA A 471 -21.82 15.94 -12.54
CA ALA A 471 -22.00 14.68 -13.25
C ALA A 471 -20.73 13.84 -13.36
N ILE A 472 -19.77 13.99 -12.44
CA ILE A 472 -18.59 13.13 -12.35
C ILE A 472 -18.94 11.95 -11.45
N GLU A 473 -18.96 10.75 -12.03
CA GLU A 473 -19.17 9.49 -11.30
C GLU A 473 -17.95 9.15 -10.44
N GLY A 474 -16.76 9.44 -10.95
CA GLY A 474 -15.47 9.17 -10.31
C GLY A 474 -14.34 9.20 -11.32
N TYR A 475 -13.17 8.68 -10.94
CA TYR A 475 -11.99 8.64 -11.79
C TYR A 475 -11.44 7.22 -11.95
N ILE A 476 -10.88 6.95 -13.13
CA ILE A 476 -10.20 5.71 -13.49
C ILE A 476 -8.82 6.02 -14.04
N TYR A 477 -7.94 5.03 -14.13
CA TYR A 477 -6.63 5.24 -14.73
C TYR A 477 -6.70 5.42 -16.23
N SER A 478 -5.98 6.44 -16.70
CA SER A 478 -5.85 6.73 -18.13
C SER A 478 -5.01 5.68 -18.87
N SER A 479 -4.08 5.04 -18.15
CA SER A 479 -3.18 4.01 -18.64
C SER A 479 -2.70 3.13 -17.48
N VAL A 480 -1.96 2.05 -17.78
CA VAL A 480 -1.37 1.11 -16.80
C VAL A 480 0.05 0.74 -17.20
N ASP A 481 0.87 0.26 -16.25
CA ASP A 481 2.25 -0.19 -16.51
C ASP A 481 2.27 -1.32 -17.54
N PRO A 482 2.88 -1.11 -18.73
CA PRO A 482 2.97 -2.13 -19.77
C PRO A 482 3.82 -3.34 -19.35
N ASP A 483 4.73 -3.18 -18.38
CA ASP A 483 5.73 -4.19 -18.00
C ASP A 483 5.31 -4.99 -16.75
N ARG A 484 4.29 -4.54 -16.01
CA ARG A 484 3.69 -5.32 -14.91
C ARG A 484 2.65 -6.31 -15.46
N GLU A 485 2.83 -7.58 -15.11
CA GLU A 485 1.85 -8.67 -15.34
C GLU A 485 0.62 -8.59 -14.39
N GLY A 486 0.28 -7.40 -13.90
CA GLY A 486 -0.93 -7.18 -13.09
C GLY A 486 -2.22 -7.38 -13.89
N GLN A 487 -3.33 -7.70 -13.21
CA GLN A 487 -4.62 -7.91 -13.85
C GLN A 487 -5.23 -6.61 -14.40
N ARG A 488 -4.87 -6.24 -15.63
CA ARG A 488 -5.51 -5.12 -16.32
C ARG A 488 -7.00 -5.42 -16.55
N ARG A 489 -7.89 -4.72 -15.84
CA ARG A 489 -9.33 -4.74 -16.12
C ARG A 489 -9.74 -3.42 -16.79
N PRO A 490 -9.65 -3.34 -18.12
CA PRO A 490 -10.12 -2.15 -18.83
C PRO A 490 -11.65 -2.09 -18.76
N LEU A 491 -12.14 -0.95 -18.29
CA LEU A 491 -13.54 -0.57 -18.41
C LEU A 491 -13.77 -0.15 -19.85
N LYS A 492 -14.84 -0.66 -20.48
CA LYS A 492 -15.08 -0.49 -21.91
C LYS A 492 -16.41 0.16 -22.16
N LEU A 493 -16.48 0.95 -23.23
CA LEU A 493 -17.73 1.44 -23.76
C LEU A 493 -18.23 0.50 -24.85
N TRP A 494 -19.50 0.15 -24.75
CA TRP A 494 -20.22 -0.69 -25.69
C TRP A 494 -21.41 0.06 -26.25
N ARG A 495 -21.74 -0.19 -27.52
CA ARG A 495 -22.89 0.42 -28.19
C ARG A 495 -23.75 -0.65 -28.84
N HIS A 496 -25.07 -0.52 -28.71
CA HIS A 496 -25.99 -1.38 -29.45
C HIS A 496 -26.02 -0.96 -30.93
N PRO A 497 -25.92 -1.90 -31.89
CA PRO A 497 -25.70 -1.58 -33.31
C PRO A 497 -26.84 -0.74 -33.93
N THR A 498 -28.08 -0.92 -33.47
CA THR A 498 -29.27 -0.30 -34.11
C THR A 498 -30.09 0.63 -33.22
N LEU A 499 -29.94 0.55 -31.89
CA LEU A 499 -30.87 1.21 -30.95
C LEU A 499 -30.31 2.52 -30.39
N GLY A 500 -29.05 2.86 -30.71
CA GLY A 500 -28.40 4.07 -30.21
C GLY A 500 -28.23 4.10 -28.68
N VAL A 501 -28.27 2.94 -28.01
CA VAL A 501 -28.02 2.80 -26.58
C VAL A 501 -26.61 2.30 -26.30
N TYR A 502 -26.17 2.52 -25.06
CA TYR A 502 -24.82 2.24 -24.61
C TYR A 502 -24.83 1.41 -23.34
N ALA A 503 -23.72 0.72 -23.10
CA ALA A 503 -23.44 0.03 -21.86
C ALA A 503 -21.96 0.23 -21.53
N THR A 504 -21.66 0.32 -20.23
CA THR A 504 -20.29 0.52 -19.75
C THR A 504 -19.94 -0.63 -18.83
N ALA A 505 -19.05 -1.51 -19.27
CA ALA A 505 -18.76 -2.75 -18.58
C ALA A 505 -17.36 -3.24 -18.94
N THR A 506 -16.70 -3.97 -18.05
CA THR A 506 -15.41 -4.59 -18.36
C THR A 506 -15.56 -5.85 -19.23
N LEU A 507 -16.73 -6.50 -19.19
CA LEU A 507 -17.12 -7.63 -20.04
C LEU A 507 -18.18 -7.23 -21.07
N ASN A 508 -18.31 -8.00 -22.15
CA ASN A 508 -19.28 -7.73 -23.22
C ASN A 508 -20.72 -7.92 -22.71
N PRO A 509 -21.54 -6.84 -22.68
CA PRO A 509 -22.98 -6.98 -22.50
C PRO A 509 -23.55 -7.50 -23.83
N GLY A 510 -23.87 -8.80 -23.90
CA GLY A 510 -24.27 -9.48 -25.14
C GLY A 510 -25.27 -8.68 -25.99
N GLY A 511 -25.04 -8.67 -27.31
CA GLY A 511 -25.81 -7.86 -28.27
C GLY A 511 -25.23 -6.45 -28.50
N PHE A 512 -24.14 -6.09 -27.83
CA PHE A 512 -23.45 -4.82 -28.04
C PHE A 512 -22.11 -5.02 -28.77
N THR A 513 -21.70 -3.98 -29.49
CA THR A 513 -20.40 -3.90 -30.16
C THR A 513 -19.45 -3.02 -29.36
N PHE A 514 -18.20 -3.46 -29.25
CA PHE A 514 -17.13 -2.68 -28.60
C PHE A 514 -16.91 -1.35 -29.32
N VAL A 515 -16.76 -0.27 -28.54
CA VAL A 515 -16.46 1.07 -29.07
C VAL A 515 -15.01 1.43 -28.79
N ARG A 516 -14.62 1.46 -27.52
CA ARG A 516 -13.25 1.74 -27.06
C ARG A 516 -13.08 1.37 -25.58
N ASP A 517 -11.83 1.29 -25.16
CA ASP A 517 -11.49 1.27 -23.74
C ASP A 517 -11.69 2.67 -23.15
N LEU A 518 -12.45 2.72 -22.06
CA LEU A 518 -12.62 3.90 -21.25
C LEU A 518 -11.48 4.09 -20.27
N GLY A 519 -10.55 3.16 -20.06
CA GLY A 519 -9.48 3.25 -19.06
C GLY A 519 -9.47 2.03 -18.12
N PHE A 520 -8.75 2.10 -17.01
CA PHE A 520 -8.52 0.94 -16.13
C PHE A 520 -9.01 1.20 -14.71
N LEU A 521 -9.65 0.19 -14.11
CA LEU A 521 -10.14 0.28 -12.74
C LEU A 521 -8.97 0.28 -11.73
N PRO A 522 -9.00 1.15 -10.69
CA PRO A 522 -8.11 1.09 -9.52
C PRO A 522 -7.98 -0.30 -8.88
N ALA A 523 -6.91 -0.53 -8.11
CA ALA A 523 -6.54 -1.81 -7.46
C ALA A 523 -6.24 -3.00 -8.40
N VAL A 524 -6.66 -2.95 -9.67
CA VAL A 524 -6.43 -4.01 -10.68
C VAL A 524 -5.57 -3.50 -11.84
N GLY A 525 -5.73 -2.24 -12.24
CA GLY A 525 -4.76 -1.54 -13.08
C GLY A 525 -3.65 -0.90 -12.23
N GLN A 526 -2.40 -1.32 -12.39
CA GLN A 526 -1.25 -0.60 -11.81
C GLN A 526 -0.85 0.54 -12.75
N LEU A 527 -0.58 1.75 -12.23
CA LEU A 527 -0.25 2.92 -13.05
C LEU A 527 1.04 2.75 -13.87
N PRO A 528 1.16 3.32 -15.09
CA PRO A 528 2.40 3.30 -15.85
C PRO A 528 3.38 4.32 -15.32
N GLY A 529 4.58 3.85 -15.05
CA GLY A 529 5.58 4.55 -14.24
C GLY A 529 5.86 3.67 -13.04
N ARG A 530 7.11 3.67 -12.56
CA ARG A 530 7.61 2.78 -11.50
C ARG A 530 6.99 3.04 -10.10
N ASP A 531 5.75 3.51 -10.06
CA ASP A 531 4.93 4.10 -8.99
C ASP A 531 5.50 5.44 -8.47
N LEU A 532 4.91 6.53 -9.00
CA LEU A 532 5.04 7.97 -8.68
C LEU A 532 6.45 8.57 -8.57
#